data_AF-A0A963IHE9-F1
#
_entry.id   AF-A0A963IHE9-F1
#
_cell.length_a   1.000
_cell.length_b   1.000
_cell.length_c   1.000
_cell.angle_alpha   90.00
_cell.angle_beta   90.00
_cell.angle_gamma   90.00
#
_symmetry.space_group_name_H-M   'P 1'
#
loop_
_entity.id
_entity.type
_entity.pdbx_description
1 polymer ?
#
loop_
_entity_poly.entity_id
_entity_poly.type
_entity_poly.pdbx_seq_one_letter_code
_entity_poly.pdbx_strand_id
1 'polypeptide(L)'
;DEFRAFFDYHDALMEKDSGLSKAEREMIVVTTSGANDCQYCVVAHGAILRVRARNPQIADQVAVNYRKADITPRQSAMLAFALKVSLHAAEVGEADFAVLREHGFSDQDIWDIGAVAAFFAMSNRLANMTSMRPNDEFFLMGRLPKS
;
A
#
# COMPACT_ATOMS: atom_id res chain seq x y z
N ASP A 1 1.74 -3.88 -25.09
CA ASP A 1 1.25 -2.55 -24.69
C ASP A 1 0.80 -2.51 -23.23
N GLU A 2 -0.03 -3.44 -22.77
CA GLU A 2 -0.47 -3.52 -21.36
C GLU A 2 0.66 -3.51 -20.33
N PHE A 3 1.73 -4.28 -20.57
CA PHE A 3 2.91 -4.28 -19.70
C PHE A 3 3.53 -2.89 -19.53
N ARG A 4 3.74 -2.15 -20.64
CA ARG A 4 4.31 -0.80 -20.59
C ARG A 4 3.38 0.15 -19.84
N ALA A 5 2.08 0.13 -20.19
CA ALA A 5 1.08 0.97 -19.51
C ALA A 5 0.97 0.69 -18.01
N PHE A 6 1.11 -0.58 -17.60
CA PHE A 6 1.12 -0.96 -16.18
C PHE A 6 2.30 -0.30 -15.45
N PHE A 7 3.50 -0.39 -16.00
CA PHE A 7 4.69 0.20 -15.38
C PHE A 7 4.69 1.74 -15.45
N ASP A 8 4.21 2.33 -16.54
CA ASP A 8 4.06 3.78 -16.64
C ASP A 8 3.11 4.32 -15.55
N TYR A 9 2.00 3.62 -15.29
CA TYR A 9 1.08 4.02 -14.22
C TYR A 9 1.65 3.72 -12.83
N HIS A 10 2.32 2.58 -12.65
CA HIS A 10 3.05 2.28 -11.42
C HIS A 10 4.03 3.42 -11.05
N ASP A 11 4.87 3.83 -11.99
CA ASP A 11 5.90 4.85 -11.74
C ASP A 11 5.27 6.22 -11.47
N ALA A 12 4.20 6.56 -12.19
CA ALA A 12 3.43 7.78 -11.96
C ALA A 12 2.83 7.87 -10.54
N LEU A 13 2.56 6.73 -9.89
CA LEU A 13 2.01 6.67 -8.53
C LEU A 13 3.10 6.52 -7.46
N MET A 14 4.09 5.66 -7.70
CA MET A 14 5.06 5.23 -6.68
C MET A 14 6.31 6.12 -6.62
N GLU A 15 6.66 6.80 -7.72
CA GLU A 15 7.90 7.58 -7.79
C GLU A 15 7.71 9.10 -7.84
N LYS A 16 6.49 9.59 -8.11
CA LYS A 16 6.20 11.04 -8.12
C LYS A 16 6.46 11.72 -6.78
N ASP A 17 6.66 13.04 -6.81
CA ASP A 17 6.57 13.87 -5.62
C ASP A 17 5.12 13.89 -5.09
N SER A 18 4.95 13.73 -3.78
CA SER A 18 3.65 13.66 -3.10
C SER A 18 3.84 14.03 -1.62
N GLY A 19 2.76 14.41 -0.94
CA GLY A 19 2.75 14.50 0.52
C GLY A 19 2.77 13.14 1.22
N LEU A 20 2.62 12.03 0.47
CA LEU A 20 2.89 10.67 0.96
C LEU A 20 4.36 10.30 0.77
N SER A 21 4.99 9.86 1.85
CA SER A 21 6.31 9.24 1.79
C SER A 21 6.28 7.93 0.99
N LYS A 22 7.45 7.54 0.45
CA LYS A 22 7.58 6.24 -0.23
C LYS A 22 7.19 5.07 0.67
N ALA A 23 7.48 5.14 1.97
CA ALA A 23 7.09 4.10 2.92
C ALA A 23 5.56 4.05 3.12
N GLU A 24 4.88 5.21 3.19
CA GLU A 24 3.41 5.25 3.33
C GLU A 24 2.69 4.68 2.11
N ARG A 25 3.20 4.94 0.90
CA ARG A 25 2.66 4.31 -0.32
C ARG A 25 2.78 2.79 -0.24
N GLU A 26 3.94 2.26 0.16
CA GLU A 26 4.12 0.82 0.34
C GLU A 26 3.24 0.24 1.47
N MET A 27 2.97 0.99 2.56
CA MET A 27 2.00 0.56 3.57
C MET A 27 0.60 0.37 2.98
N ILE A 28 0.15 1.31 2.13
CA ILE A 28 -1.14 1.19 1.43
C ILE A 28 -1.17 -0.10 0.61
N VAL A 29 -0.11 -0.36 -0.17
CA VAL A 29 -0.01 -1.57 -0.99
C VAL A 29 -0.07 -2.83 -0.15
N VAL A 30 0.74 -2.94 0.90
CA VAL A 30 0.80 -4.15 1.73
C VAL A 30 -0.52 -4.40 2.46
N THR A 31 -1.15 -3.35 3.01
CA THR A 31 -2.44 -3.50 3.73
C THR A 31 -3.58 -3.89 2.79
N THR A 32 -3.72 -3.22 1.64
CA THR A 32 -4.78 -3.55 0.67
C THR A 32 -4.54 -4.93 0.03
N SER A 33 -3.28 -5.28 -0.23
CA SER A 33 -2.91 -6.61 -0.74
C SER A 33 -3.15 -7.72 0.28
N GLY A 34 -2.92 -7.44 1.56
CA GLY A 34 -3.24 -8.35 2.66
C GLY A 34 -4.74 -8.64 2.73
N ALA A 35 -5.57 -7.61 2.54
CA ALA A 35 -7.02 -7.78 2.50
C ALA A 35 -7.55 -8.47 1.22
N ASN A 36 -6.76 -8.47 0.14
CA ASN A 36 -7.07 -9.17 -1.13
C ASN A 36 -6.38 -10.55 -1.23
N ASP A 37 -5.78 -11.06 -0.15
CA ASP A 37 -5.03 -12.33 -0.11
C ASP A 37 -3.98 -12.46 -1.24
N CYS A 38 -3.35 -11.36 -1.64
CA CYS A 38 -2.41 -11.36 -2.76
C CYS A 38 -0.99 -11.68 -2.31
N GLN A 39 -0.59 -12.96 -2.38
CA GLN A 39 0.74 -13.43 -1.95
C GLN A 39 1.89 -12.66 -2.61
N TYR A 40 1.85 -12.47 -3.94
CA TYR A 40 2.89 -11.77 -4.67
C TYR A 40 3.10 -10.35 -4.12
N CYS A 41 2.02 -9.58 -4.04
CA CYS A 41 2.09 -8.17 -3.68
C CYS A 41 2.46 -8.00 -2.20
N VAL A 42 1.89 -8.82 -1.29
CA VAL A 42 2.24 -8.78 0.14
C VAL A 42 3.73 -9.06 0.36
N VAL A 43 4.29 -10.06 -0.32
CA VAL A 43 5.70 -10.43 -0.15
C VAL A 43 6.64 -9.38 -0.78
N ALA A 44 6.39 -8.99 -2.03
CA ALA A 44 7.25 -8.06 -2.76
C ALA A 44 7.24 -6.65 -2.14
N HIS A 45 6.05 -6.07 -1.95
CA HIS A 45 5.93 -4.73 -1.36
C HIS A 45 6.21 -4.74 0.14
N GLY A 46 6.00 -5.87 0.83
CA GLY A 46 6.45 -6.04 2.21
C GLY A 46 7.97 -5.91 2.35
N ALA A 47 8.74 -6.47 1.42
CA ALA A 47 10.18 -6.30 1.38
C ALA A 47 10.60 -4.84 1.19
N ILE A 48 10.00 -4.15 0.21
CA ILE A 48 10.30 -2.75 -0.08
C ILE A 48 9.92 -1.87 1.10
N LEU A 49 8.74 -2.10 1.71
CA LEU A 49 8.28 -1.40 2.89
C LEU A 49 9.28 -1.51 4.05
N ARG A 50 9.77 -2.71 4.37
CA ARG A 50 10.78 -2.91 5.42
C ARG A 50 12.03 -2.06 5.18
N VAL A 51 12.49 -1.99 3.93
CA VAL A 51 13.65 -1.19 3.54
C VAL A 51 13.38 0.31 3.64
N ARG A 52 12.25 0.79 3.11
CA ARG A 52 11.89 2.22 3.08
C ARG A 52 11.61 2.76 4.50
N ALA A 53 10.88 1.99 5.31
CA ALA A 53 10.55 2.34 6.68
C ALA A 53 11.71 2.09 7.67
N ARG A 54 12.76 1.37 7.24
CA ARG A 54 13.85 0.89 8.12
C ARG A 54 13.31 0.16 9.35
N ASN A 55 12.23 -0.59 9.17
CA ASN A 55 11.55 -1.33 10.21
C ASN A 55 11.30 -2.77 9.71
N PRO A 56 11.95 -3.79 10.29
CA PRO A 56 11.84 -5.16 9.80
C PRO A 56 10.49 -5.82 10.11
N GLN A 57 9.69 -5.26 11.02
CA GLN A 57 8.44 -5.84 11.51
C GLN A 57 7.20 -5.22 10.86
N ILE A 58 7.29 -3.96 10.42
CA ILE A 58 6.12 -3.18 10.02
C ILE A 58 5.29 -3.82 8.89
N ALA A 59 5.95 -4.45 7.92
CA ALA A 59 5.26 -5.11 6.80
C ALA A 59 4.37 -6.27 7.27
N ASP A 60 4.88 -7.09 8.19
CA ASP A 60 4.15 -8.23 8.72
C ASP A 60 2.94 -7.74 9.54
N GLN A 61 3.12 -6.68 10.33
CA GLN A 61 2.05 -6.09 11.13
C GLN A 61 0.93 -5.51 10.25
N VAL A 62 1.26 -4.70 9.24
CA VAL A 62 0.24 -4.06 8.40
C VAL A 62 -0.43 -5.01 7.40
N ALA A 63 0.23 -6.11 7.02
CA ALA A 63 -0.35 -7.18 6.22
C ALA A 63 -1.38 -8.00 7.01
N VAL A 64 -1.06 -8.37 8.26
CA VAL A 64 -1.91 -9.23 9.09
C VAL A 64 -3.05 -8.43 9.75
N ASN A 65 -2.72 -7.30 10.39
CA ASN A 65 -3.71 -6.44 11.02
C ASN A 65 -3.12 -5.04 11.29
N TYR A 66 -3.26 -4.12 10.33
CA TYR A 66 -2.76 -2.75 10.46
C TYR A 66 -3.29 -2.00 11.71
N ARG A 67 -4.45 -2.39 12.26
CA ARG A 67 -5.02 -1.78 13.48
C ARG A 67 -4.22 -2.06 14.75
N LYS A 68 -3.29 -3.03 14.68
CA LYS A 68 -2.36 -3.40 15.76
C LYS A 68 -0.90 -3.10 15.41
N ALA A 69 -0.66 -2.47 14.27
CA ALA A 69 0.68 -2.11 13.83
C ALA A 69 1.22 -0.90 14.61
N ASP A 70 2.54 -0.81 14.69
CA ASP A 70 3.27 0.31 15.29
C ASP A 70 3.29 1.51 14.32
N ILE A 71 2.10 2.07 14.06
CA ILE A 71 1.88 3.18 13.12
C ILE A 71 1.21 4.37 13.80
N THR A 72 1.39 5.55 13.23
CA THR A 72 0.79 6.78 13.75
C THR A 72 -0.73 6.81 13.52
N PRO A 73 -1.50 7.62 14.27
CA PRO A 73 -2.92 7.83 13.98
C PRO A 73 -3.19 8.30 12.54
N ARG A 74 -2.31 9.16 11.98
CA ARG A 74 -2.36 9.61 10.59
C ARG A 74 -2.24 8.44 9.61
N GLN A 75 -1.27 7.54 9.82
CA GLN A 75 -1.10 6.35 8.99
C GLN A 75 -2.29 5.38 9.15
N SER A 76 -2.83 5.22 10.35
CA SER A 76 -4.01 4.39 10.58
C SER A 76 -5.23 4.89 9.80
N ALA A 77 -5.49 6.21 9.81
CA ALA A 77 -6.57 6.83 9.03
C ALA A 77 -6.37 6.65 7.52
N MET A 78 -5.14 6.84 7.03
CA MET A 78 -4.76 6.58 5.64
C MET A 78 -5.07 5.14 5.21
N LEU A 79 -4.65 4.15 6.01
CA LEU A 79 -4.85 2.74 5.70
C LEU A 79 -6.32 2.32 5.79
N ALA A 80 -7.09 2.91 6.72
CA ALA A 80 -8.52 2.70 6.80
C ALA A 80 -9.24 3.19 5.52
N PHE A 81 -8.90 4.38 5.04
CA PHE A 81 -9.45 4.90 3.80
C PHE A 81 -9.03 4.07 2.58
N ALA A 82 -7.75 3.71 2.48
CA ALA A 82 -7.24 2.87 1.39
C ALA A 82 -7.97 1.52 1.31
N LEU A 83 -8.23 0.88 2.47
CA LEU A 83 -9.02 -0.36 2.52
C LEU A 83 -10.46 -0.13 2.05
N LYS A 84 -11.10 0.98 2.46
CA LYS A 84 -12.44 1.32 2.01
C LYS A 84 -12.48 1.52 0.50
N VAL A 85 -11.51 2.24 -0.08
CA VAL A 85 -11.38 2.39 -1.54
C VAL A 85 -11.18 1.04 -2.23
N SER A 86 -10.34 0.15 -1.67
CA SER A 86 -10.05 -1.15 -2.29
C SER A 86 -11.24 -2.12 -2.26
N LEU A 87 -12.05 -2.12 -1.20
CA LEU A 87 -13.05 -3.16 -0.93
C LEU A 87 -14.51 -2.66 -1.04
N HIS A 88 -14.73 -1.37 -0.77
CA HIS A 88 -16.06 -0.76 -0.60
C HIS A 88 -16.14 0.62 -1.26
N ALA A 89 -15.54 0.79 -2.45
CA ALA A 89 -15.42 2.09 -3.12
C ALA A 89 -16.75 2.82 -3.31
N ALA A 90 -17.85 2.08 -3.51
CA ALA A 90 -19.19 2.64 -3.67
C ALA A 90 -19.74 3.33 -2.39
N GLU A 91 -19.15 3.05 -1.23
CA GLU A 91 -19.53 3.62 0.06
C GLU A 91 -18.66 4.83 0.44
N VAL A 92 -17.66 5.17 -0.37
CA VAL A 92 -16.80 6.34 -0.13
C VAL A 92 -17.63 7.62 -0.26
N GLY A 93 -17.54 8.49 0.74
CA GLY A 93 -18.25 9.77 0.76
C GLY A 93 -17.54 10.82 1.62
N GLU A 94 -18.11 12.02 1.68
CA GLU A 94 -17.47 13.20 2.29
C GLU A 94 -16.96 13.00 3.73
N ALA A 95 -17.64 12.16 4.52
CA ALA A 95 -17.19 11.87 5.88
C ALA A 95 -15.80 11.21 5.93
N ASP A 96 -15.46 10.38 4.93
CA ASP A 96 -14.14 9.74 4.84
C ASP A 96 -13.04 10.78 4.55
N PHE A 97 -13.33 11.74 3.67
CA PHE A 97 -12.42 12.84 3.34
C PHE A 97 -12.21 13.77 4.55
N ALA A 98 -13.28 14.08 5.29
CA ALA A 98 -13.21 14.90 6.49
C ALA A 98 -12.24 14.31 7.53
N VAL A 99 -12.34 13.00 7.80
CA VAL A 99 -11.44 12.30 8.73
C VAL A 99 -9.97 12.42 8.28
N LEU A 100 -9.68 12.28 6.99
CA LEU A 100 -8.31 12.43 6.50
C LEU A 100 -7.79 13.86 6.63
N ARG A 101 -8.63 14.87 6.37
CA ARG A 101 -8.27 16.27 6.55
C ARG A 101 -7.97 16.61 8.02
N GLU A 102 -8.69 16.01 8.97
CA GLU A 102 -8.39 16.13 10.42
C GLU A 102 -7.00 15.61 10.78
N HIS A 103 -6.50 14.61 10.05
CA HIS A 103 -5.13 14.11 10.16
C HIS A 103 -4.10 14.86 9.30
N GLY A 104 -4.49 15.98 8.70
CA GLY A 104 -3.63 16.87 7.93
C GLY A 104 -3.32 16.37 6.52
N PHE A 105 -4.12 15.47 5.94
CA PHE A 105 -4.00 15.14 4.52
C PHE A 105 -4.65 16.24 3.68
N SER A 106 -3.95 16.69 2.63
CA SER A 106 -4.55 17.54 1.60
C SER A 106 -5.45 16.72 0.68
N ASP A 107 -6.34 17.37 -0.07
CA ASP A 107 -7.18 16.66 -1.06
C ASP A 107 -6.33 15.93 -2.12
N GLN A 108 -5.16 16.47 -2.45
CA GLN A 108 -4.21 15.80 -3.34
C GLN A 108 -3.60 14.54 -2.71
N ASP A 109 -3.30 14.56 -1.41
CA ASP A 109 -2.84 13.36 -0.71
C ASP A 109 -3.95 12.31 -0.65
N ILE A 110 -5.21 12.72 -0.41
CA ILE A 110 -6.35 11.80 -0.39
C ILE A 110 -6.53 11.12 -1.75
N TRP A 111 -6.40 11.88 -2.83
CA TRP A 111 -6.36 11.34 -4.19
C TRP A 111 -5.24 10.31 -4.35
N ASP A 112 -4.03 10.64 -3.88
CA ASP A 112 -2.88 9.74 -4.00
C ASP A 112 -3.07 8.43 -3.22
N ILE A 113 -3.67 8.49 -2.01
CA ILE A 113 -4.02 7.30 -1.23
C ILE A 113 -5.00 6.42 -2.02
N GLY A 114 -6.07 7.02 -2.54
CA GLY A 114 -7.09 6.32 -3.31
C GLY A 114 -6.54 5.73 -4.62
N ALA A 115 -5.69 6.47 -5.33
CA ALA A 115 -5.09 6.03 -6.58
C ALA A 115 -4.14 4.85 -6.40
N VAL A 116 -3.28 4.87 -5.36
CA VAL A 116 -2.42 3.73 -5.01
C VAL A 116 -3.27 2.52 -4.64
N ALA A 117 -4.29 2.69 -3.80
CA ALA A 117 -5.19 1.61 -3.41
C ALA A 117 -5.92 0.99 -4.63
N ALA A 118 -6.43 1.82 -5.54
CA ALA A 118 -7.12 1.36 -6.74
C ALA A 118 -6.19 0.62 -7.72
N PHE A 119 -5.00 1.16 -7.97
CA PHE A 119 -4.01 0.52 -8.85
C PHE A 119 -3.59 -0.85 -8.31
N PHE A 120 -3.33 -0.95 -7.00
CA PHE A 120 -2.95 -2.24 -6.42
C PHE A 120 -4.11 -3.20 -6.25
N ALA A 121 -5.35 -2.73 -6.13
CA ALA A 121 -6.52 -3.59 -6.25
C ALA A 121 -6.59 -4.25 -7.65
N MET A 122 -6.24 -3.53 -8.73
CA MET A 122 -6.08 -4.12 -10.07
C MET A 122 -4.88 -5.09 -10.11
N SER A 123 -3.71 -4.66 -9.64
CA SER A 123 -2.49 -5.49 -9.61
C SER A 123 -2.71 -6.82 -8.89
N ASN A 124 -3.37 -6.79 -7.73
CA ASN A 124 -3.70 -7.98 -6.94
C ASN A 124 -4.57 -8.97 -7.74
N ARG A 125 -5.58 -8.47 -8.47
CA ARG A 125 -6.45 -9.32 -9.30
C ARG A 125 -5.67 -10.01 -10.40
N LEU A 126 -4.77 -9.29 -11.08
CA LEU A 126 -3.92 -9.85 -12.11
C LEU A 126 -2.96 -10.91 -11.54
N ALA A 127 -2.25 -10.56 -10.46
CA ALA A 127 -1.30 -11.47 -9.81
C ALA A 127 -1.97 -12.76 -9.30
N ASN A 128 -3.14 -12.64 -8.66
CA ASN A 128 -3.91 -13.79 -8.17
C ASN A 128 -4.43 -14.65 -9.33
N MET A 129 -5.02 -14.04 -10.36
CA MET A 129 -5.53 -14.74 -11.55
C MET A 129 -4.43 -15.56 -12.23
N THR A 130 -3.21 -15.03 -12.31
CA THR A 130 -2.09 -15.71 -12.97
C THR A 130 -1.27 -16.61 -12.03
N SER A 131 -1.61 -16.71 -10.75
CA SER A 131 -0.79 -17.38 -9.73
C SER A 131 0.68 -16.90 -9.72
N MET A 132 0.86 -15.58 -9.83
CA MET A 132 2.19 -14.97 -9.90
C MET A 132 2.99 -15.26 -8.62
N ARG A 133 4.23 -15.71 -8.76
CA ARG A 133 5.10 -16.04 -7.62
C ARG A 133 6.09 -14.92 -7.34
N PRO A 134 6.21 -14.47 -6.08
CA PRO A 134 7.25 -13.50 -5.72
C PRO A 134 8.62 -14.16 -5.82
N ASN A 135 9.63 -13.37 -6.14
CA ASN A 135 11.03 -13.81 -6.11
C ASN A 135 11.46 -14.17 -4.69
N ASP A 136 12.32 -15.18 -4.54
CA ASP A 136 12.76 -15.72 -3.24
C ASP A 136 13.47 -14.65 -2.39
N GLU A 137 14.18 -13.71 -3.02
CA GLU A 137 14.91 -12.63 -2.36
C GLU A 137 14.01 -11.75 -1.49
N PHE A 138 12.74 -11.57 -1.88
CA PHE A 138 11.80 -10.71 -1.14
C PHE A 138 11.39 -11.27 0.22
N PHE A 139 11.50 -12.59 0.43
CA PHE A 139 11.15 -13.18 1.73
C PHE A 139 12.09 -12.74 2.85
N LEU A 140 13.37 -12.55 2.56
CA LEU A 140 14.39 -12.17 3.54
C LEU A 140 14.74 -10.68 3.52
N MET A 141 14.60 -10.02 2.36
CA MET A 141 14.99 -8.62 2.17
C MET A 141 14.36 -7.70 3.23
N GLY A 142 15.20 -6.88 3.88
CA GLY A 142 14.79 -5.89 4.88
C GLY A 142 14.49 -6.45 6.27
N ARG A 143 14.65 -7.77 6.51
CA ARG A 143 14.44 -8.37 7.85
C ARG A 143 15.66 -8.25 8.77
N LEU A 144 16.86 -8.20 8.20
CA LEU A 144 18.12 -8.06 8.93
C LEU A 144 18.65 -6.64 8.77
N PRO A 145 19.21 -6.02 9.83
CA PRO A 145 19.95 -4.78 9.71
C PRO A 145 21.09 -4.94 8.70
N LYS A 146 21.35 -3.91 7.89
CA LYS A 146 22.63 -3.87 7.15
C LYS A 146 23.74 -3.71 8.19
N SER A 147 24.62 -4.71 8.27
CA SER A 147 25.88 -4.67 9.01
C SER A 147 26.76 -3.51 8.54
#